data_AF-A0A7V5EAQ7-F1
#
_entry.id   AF-A0A7V5EAQ7-F1
#
_cell.length_a   1.000
_cell.length_b   1.000
_cell.length_c   1.000
_cell.angle_alpha   90.00
_cell.angle_beta   90.00
_cell.angle_gamma   90.00
#
_symmetry.space_group_name_H-M   'P 1'
#
loop_
_entity.id
_entity.type
_entity.pdbx_description
1 polymer ?
#
loop_
_entity_poly.entity_id
_entity_poly.type
_entity_poly.pdbx_seq_one_letter_code
_entity_poly.pdbx_strand_id
1 'polypeptide(L)'
;MSPNIDGVCPCMNPNALPRRIIIGGREVGIAGLDEIIKAVRNLNLSDEEQIKEELLERVKKRNWVPDEAKKKYAEALLSEYHKSAQSGKRAR
;
A
#
# COMPACT_ATOMS: atom_id res chain seq x y z
N MET A 1 2.31 30.90 13.21
CA MET A 1 3.20 29.73 13.10
C MET A 1 2.44 28.51 13.60
N SER A 2 2.50 27.41 12.83
CA SER A 2 1.85 26.09 13.03
C SER A 2 0.48 25.89 12.36
N PRO A 3 0.46 25.30 11.14
CA PRO A 3 -0.71 24.63 10.57
C PRO A 3 -0.62 23.12 10.85
N ASN A 4 -1.60 22.51 11.51
CA ASN A 4 -1.65 21.06 11.81
C ASN A 4 -3.09 20.79 12.32
N ILE A 5 -3.93 19.87 11.83
CA ILE A 5 -3.76 18.63 11.08
C ILE A 5 -5.09 18.41 10.32
N ASP A 6 -5.01 18.02 9.04
CA ASP A 6 -6.12 17.52 8.22
C ASP A 6 -7.00 16.54 9.01
N GLY A 7 -8.27 16.91 9.16
CA GLY A 7 -9.31 16.14 9.84
C GLY A 7 -9.67 14.86 9.11
N VAL A 8 -8.79 13.86 9.16
CA VAL A 8 -9.13 12.47 8.85
C VAL A 8 -9.11 11.67 10.15
N CYS A 9 -10.30 11.39 10.69
CA CYS A 9 -10.45 10.47 11.81
C CYS A 9 -10.05 9.04 11.36
N PRO A 10 -9.20 8.32 12.10
CA PRO A 10 -8.70 6.99 11.73
C PRO A 10 -9.71 5.83 11.88
N CYS A 11 -11.03 6.11 11.96
CA CYS A 11 -12.04 5.12 12.34
C CYS A 11 -13.00 4.66 11.22
N MET A 12 -12.95 5.21 10.00
CA MET A 12 -13.92 4.87 8.94
C MET A 12 -13.44 3.74 8.01
N ASN A 13 -13.35 2.52 8.56
CA ASN A 13 -13.85 1.26 7.97
C ASN A 13 -13.29 0.04 8.75
N PRO A 14 -13.89 -0.35 9.88
CA PRO A 14 -13.51 -1.57 10.62
C PRO A 14 -13.72 -2.88 9.83
N ASN A 15 -14.30 -2.81 8.62
CA ASN A 15 -14.52 -3.95 7.71
C ASN A 15 -13.54 -4.02 6.53
N ALA A 16 -12.48 -3.19 6.51
CA ALA A 16 -11.42 -3.35 5.50
C ALA A 16 -10.60 -4.61 5.81
N LEU A 17 -11.05 -5.75 5.31
CA LEU A 17 -10.35 -7.02 5.44
C LEU A 17 -8.89 -6.85 4.97
N PRO A 18 -7.90 -7.28 5.78
CA PRO A 18 -6.50 -7.19 5.39
C PRO A 18 -6.29 -7.97 4.09
N ARG A 19 -5.62 -7.35 3.13
CA ARG A 19 -5.32 -7.99 1.84
C ARG A 19 -4.17 -8.96 2.06
N ARG A 20 -4.45 -10.24 1.88
CA ARG A 20 -3.46 -11.32 1.97
C ARG A 20 -2.66 -11.37 0.67
N ILE A 21 -1.35 -11.17 0.79
CA ILE A 21 -0.41 -11.24 -0.33
C ILE A 21 0.71 -12.22 0.02
N ILE A 22 1.21 -12.94 -0.98
CA ILE A 22 2.31 -13.89 -0.79
C ILE A 22 3.62 -13.14 -0.97
N ILE A 23 4.42 -13.08 0.10
CA ILE A 23 5.72 -12.40 0.10
C ILE A 23 6.79 -13.43 0.43
N GLY A 24 7.65 -13.76 -0.53
CA GLY A 24 8.72 -14.73 -0.32
C GLY A 24 8.24 -16.12 0.10
N GLY A 25 7.06 -16.54 -0.37
CA GLY A 25 6.47 -17.83 -0.02
C GLY A 25 5.68 -17.86 1.30
N ARG A 26 5.51 -16.73 1.98
CA ARG A 26 4.64 -16.62 3.16
C ARG A 26 3.43 -15.76 2.86
N GLU A 27 2.26 -16.20 3.31
CA GLU A 27 1.05 -15.40 3.25
C GLU A 27 1.09 -14.32 4.34
N VAL A 28 1.04 -13.06 3.93
CA VAL A 28 1.06 -11.89 4.82
C VAL A 28 -0.21 -11.08 4.59
N GLY A 29 -0.96 -10.83 5.66
CA GLY A 29 -2.09 -9.90 5.63
C GLY A 29 -1.60 -8.45 5.80
N ILE A 30 -1.73 -7.63 4.77
CA ILE A 30 -1.44 -6.20 4.85
C ILE A 30 -2.74 -5.45 5.15
N ALA A 31 -2.83 -4.84 6.32
CA ALA A 31 -3.97 -3.99 6.69
C ALA A 31 -3.94 -2.67 5.89
N GLY A 32 -5.07 -2.33 5.26
CA GLY A 32 -5.23 -1.07 4.53
C GLY A 32 -4.40 -0.95 3.23
N LEU A 33 -4.01 -2.07 2.62
CA LEU A 33 -3.21 -2.06 1.39
C LEU A 33 -3.88 -1.28 0.25
N ASP A 34 -5.19 -1.40 0.09
CA ASP A 34 -5.95 -0.71 -0.97
C ASP A 34 -5.91 0.81 -0.81
N GLU A 35 -6.06 1.31 0.42
CA GLU A 35 -5.94 2.74 0.73
C GLU A 35 -4.53 3.26 0.44
N ILE A 36 -3.51 2.48 0.82
CA ILE A 36 -2.11 2.83 0.58
C ILE A 36 -1.85 2.93 -0.93
N ILE A 37 -2.30 1.93 -1.70
CA ILE A 37 -2.17 1.92 -3.16
C ILE A 37 -2.89 3.12 -3.78
N LYS A 38 -4.12 3.44 -3.34
CA LYS A 38 -4.88 4.61 -3.80
C LYS A 38 -4.16 5.92 -3.48
N ALA A 39 -3.61 6.05 -2.27
CA ALA A 39 -2.86 7.24 -1.87
C ALA A 39 -1.61 7.42 -2.73
N VAL A 40 -0.83 6.36 -2.96
CA VAL A 40 0.37 6.39 -3.82
C VAL A 40 0.01 6.68 -5.28
N ARG A 41 -1.10 6.11 -5.79
CA ARG A 41 -1.61 6.44 -7.14
C ARG A 41 -1.94 7.91 -7.27
N ASN A 42 -2.54 8.51 -6.24
CA ASN A 42 -2.93 9.91 -6.26
C ASN A 42 -1.70 10.84 -6.40
N LEU A 43 -0.53 10.39 -5.94
CA LEU A 43 0.73 11.11 -6.13
C LEU A 43 1.22 11.12 -7.59
N ASN A 44 0.64 10.29 -8.48
CA ASN A 44 1.04 10.17 -9.89
C ASN A 44 2.56 10.02 -10.08
N LEU A 45 3.20 9.25 -9.20
CA LEU A 45 4.61 8.92 -9.32
C LEU A 45 4.84 8.15 -10.64
N SER A 46 5.81 8.60 -11.43
CA SER A 46 6.19 7.94 -12.68
C SER A 46 7.31 6.91 -12.48
N ASP A 47 8.02 7.02 -11.35
CA ASP A 47 9.20 6.22 -11.07
C ASP A 47 8.85 5.00 -10.19
N GLU A 48 9.14 3.80 -10.68
CA GLU A 48 8.81 2.56 -9.98
C GLU A 48 9.56 2.42 -8.65
N GLU A 49 10.78 2.96 -8.53
CA GLU A 49 11.54 2.92 -7.29
C GLU A 49 10.90 3.84 -6.24
N GLN A 50 10.47 5.04 -6.64
CA GLN A 50 9.74 5.94 -5.75
C GLN A 50 8.39 5.35 -5.31
N ILE A 51 7.66 4.70 -6.23
CA ILE A 51 6.40 4.01 -5.89
C ILE A 51 6.66 2.91 -4.86
N LYS A 52 7.69 2.08 -5.05
CA LYS A 52 8.07 1.03 -4.11
C LYS A 52 8.39 1.59 -2.73
N GLU A 53 9.20 2.64 -2.68
CA GLU A 53 9.63 3.28 -1.44
C GLU A 53 8.42 3.82 -0.67
N GLU A 54 7.54 4.58 -1.33
CA GLU A 54 6.36 5.16 -0.69
C GLU A 54 5.30 4.13 -0.28
N LEU A 55 5.12 3.06 -1.07
CA LEU A 55 4.29 1.93 -0.67
C LEU A 55 4.86 1.28 0.60
N LEU A 56 6.17 1.02 0.61
CA LEU A 56 6.85 0.34 1.71
C LEU A 56 6.85 1.19 2.99
N GLU A 57 7.09 2.50 2.90
CA GLU A 57 7.02 3.42 4.04
C GLU A 57 5.63 3.47 4.64
N ARG A 58 4.59 3.61 3.82
CA ARG A 58 3.19 3.61 4.30
C ARG A 58 2.79 2.27 4.91
N VAL A 59 3.20 1.16 4.28
CA VAL A 59 2.92 -0.18 4.81
C VAL A 59 3.62 -0.37 6.15
N LYS A 60 4.89 0.03 6.29
CA LYS A 60 5.64 -0.03 7.56
C LYS A 60 5.00 0.75 8.70
N LYS A 61 4.38 1.90 8.39
CA LYS A 61 3.68 2.70 9.41
C LYS A 61 2.45 1.98 9.98
N ARG A 62 1.85 1.06 9.22
CA ARG A 62 0.64 0.31 9.62
C ARG A 62 0.91 -1.15 9.99
N ASN A 63 1.94 -1.77 9.42
CA ASN A 63 2.25 -3.19 9.55
C ASN A 63 3.75 -3.38 9.82
N TRP A 64 4.11 -4.42 10.55
CA TRP A 64 5.51 -4.74 10.80
C TRP A 64 6.16 -5.38 9.57
N VAL A 65 7.23 -4.76 9.05
CA VAL A 65 7.99 -5.25 7.89
C VAL A 65 9.43 -5.53 8.33
N PRO A 66 9.89 -6.78 8.35
CA PRO A 66 11.26 -7.09 8.69
C PRO A 66 12.23 -6.59 7.62
N ASP A 67 13.39 -6.08 8.06
CA ASP A 67 14.42 -5.49 7.20
C ASP A 67 14.87 -6.43 6.06
N GLU A 68 15.08 -7.70 6.40
CA GLU A 68 15.48 -8.75 5.47
C GLU A 68 14.43 -9.01 4.37
N ALA A 69 13.15 -8.75 4.65
CA ALA A 69 12.07 -8.95 3.69
C ALA A 69 11.69 -7.66 2.94
N LYS A 70 12.29 -6.49 3.24
CA LYS A 70 11.92 -5.21 2.61
C LYS A 70 11.90 -5.28 1.08
N LYS A 71 12.91 -5.89 0.46
CA LYS A 71 12.96 -6.08 -0.99
C LYS A 71 11.77 -6.90 -1.50
N LYS A 72 11.50 -8.05 -0.88
CA LYS A 72 10.38 -8.93 -1.25
C LYS A 72 9.03 -8.22 -1.07
N TYR A 73 8.88 -7.42 -0.01
CA TYR A 73 7.71 -6.58 0.21
C TYR A 73 7.56 -5.53 -0.89
N ALA A 74 8.62 -4.79 -1.21
CA ALA A 74 8.58 -3.78 -2.28
C ALA A 74 8.13 -4.38 -3.62
N GLU A 75 8.68 -5.52 -4.01
CA GLU A 75 8.30 -6.22 -5.24
C GLU A 75 6.85 -6.70 -5.23
N ALA A 76 6.41 -7.32 -4.13
CA ALA A 76 5.03 -7.79 -4.00
C ALA A 76 4.02 -6.62 -3.99
N LEU A 77 4.33 -5.54 -3.30
CA LEU A 77 3.51 -4.33 -3.23
C LEU A 77 3.41 -3.65 -4.59
N LEU A 78 4.52 -3.55 -5.33
CA LEU A 78 4.52 -3.01 -6.68
C LEU A 78 3.65 -3.88 -7.61
N SER A 79 3.77 -5.20 -7.54
CA SER A 79 2.94 -6.11 -8.34
C SER A 79 1.45 -5.89 -8.10
N GLU A 80 1.03 -5.74 -6.85
CA GLU A 80 -0.37 -5.45 -6.52
C GLU A 80 -0.79 -4.03 -6.93
N TYR A 81 0.13 -3.05 -6.86
CA TYR A 81 -0.11 -1.69 -7.38
C TYR A 81 -0.39 -1.70 -8.89
N HIS A 82 0.39 -2.44 -9.70
CA HIS A 82 0.12 -2.57 -11.14
C HIS A 82 -1.18 -3.33 -11.42
N LYS A 83 -1.47 -4.39 -10.66
CA LYS A 83 -2.75 -5.11 -10.80
C LYS A 83 -3.96 -4.22 -10.51
N SER A 84 -3.87 -3.37 -9.49
CA SER A 84 -4.91 -2.37 -9.20
C SER A 84 -5.06 -1.32 -10.31
N ALA A 85 -4.02 -1.11 -11.12
CA ALA A 85 -4.08 -0.27 -12.33
C ALA A 85 -4.97 -0.87 -13.40
N GLN A 86 -4.86 -2.19 -13.56
CA GLN A 86 -5.57 -2.91 -14.59
C GLN A 86 -7.01 -3.23 -14.19
N SER A 87 -7.33 -3.29 -12.90
CA SER A 87 -8.70 -3.62 -12.43
C SER A 87 -9.73 -2.52 -12.70
N GLY A 88 -9.31 -1.29 -13.04
CA GLY A 88 -10.20 -0.24 -13.56
C GLY A 88 -10.80 -0.53 -14.94
N LYS A 89 -10.40 -1.61 -15.63
CA LYS A 89 -10.94 -2.03 -16.94
C LYS A 89 -12.04 -3.11 -16.85
N ARG A 90 -12.69 -3.29 -15.70
CA ARG A 90 -13.85 -4.19 -15.56
C ARG A 90 -15.13 -3.42 -15.21
N ALA A 91 -15.56 -2.57 -16.13
CA ALA A 91 -16.96 -2.17 -16.26
C ALA A 91 -17.38 -2.59 -17.67
N ARG A 92 -18.28 -3.58 -17.74
CA ARG A 92 -18.99 -3.99 -18.95
C ARG A 92 -20.47 -3.94 -18.63
#